data_AF-A0A9N9QAR3-F1
#
_entry.id   AF-A0A9N9QAR3-F1
#
_cell.length_a   1.000
_cell.length_b   1.000
_cell.length_c   1.000
_cell.angle_alpha   90.00
_cell.angle_beta   90.00
_cell.angle_gamma   90.00
#
_symmetry.space_group_name_H-M   'P 1'
#
loop_
_entity.id
_entity.type
_entity.pdbx_description
1 polymer ?
#
loop_
_entity_poly.entity_id
_entity_poly.type
_entity_poly.pdbx_seq_one_letter_code
_entity_poly.pdbx_strand_id
1 'polypeptide(L)'
;MPYAFHERIFRTLCLFQAIVAFPTILFLGTWVWEEIMEYGYTGIYNFIKHLALSFFAAGILFIIIVQRYNPFTPLITLRFEIAKSTLAGATWLWLLLDSIFGKAPPYYYFNRRANIVKCAISVLVLIFVFFPTLVYGYLLKNHGDKVRNFGRTEENDVTSSERDPLLGSSV
;
A
#
# COMPACT_ATOMS: atom_id res chain seq x y z
N MET A 1 -10.10 17.31 -20.09
CA MET A 1 -8.89 16.47 -19.94
C MET A 1 -8.44 16.30 -18.47
N PRO A 2 -9.23 15.71 -17.55
CA PRO A 2 -8.82 15.47 -16.17
C PRO A 2 -8.01 14.18 -15.96
N TYR A 3 -8.16 13.17 -16.83
CA TYR A 3 -7.57 11.83 -16.64
C TYR A 3 -6.04 11.79 -16.66
N ALA A 4 -5.39 12.58 -17.51
CA ALA A 4 -3.93 12.61 -17.63
C ALA A 4 -3.23 13.17 -16.37
N PHE A 5 -3.88 14.08 -15.65
CA PHE A 5 -3.35 14.65 -14.40
C PHE A 5 -3.42 13.64 -13.25
N HIS A 6 -4.54 12.93 -13.16
CA HIS A 6 -4.80 11.89 -12.17
C HIS A 6 -3.81 10.72 -12.30
N GLU A 7 -3.50 10.33 -13.54
CA GLU A 7 -2.52 9.28 -13.81
C GLU A 7 -1.09 9.72 -13.47
N ARG A 8 -0.73 10.98 -13.75
CA ARG A 8 0.59 11.53 -13.40
C ARG A 8 0.81 11.58 -11.90
N ILE A 9 -0.14 12.09 -11.12
CA ILE A 9 -0.04 12.13 -9.64
C ILE A 9 0.11 10.73 -9.07
N PHE A 10 -0.71 9.79 -9.53
CA PHE A 10 -0.67 8.41 -9.04
C PHE A 10 0.68 7.75 -9.32
N ARG A 11 1.23 7.93 -10.52
CA ARG A 11 2.57 7.44 -10.88
C ARG A 11 3.66 8.05 -10.01
N THR A 12 3.60 9.36 -9.75
CA THR A 12 4.55 10.04 -8.87
C THR A 12 4.51 9.48 -7.44
N LEU A 13 3.32 9.27 -6.87
CA LEU A 13 3.17 8.72 -5.53
C LEU A 13 3.68 7.27 -5.43
N CYS A 14 3.38 6.43 -6.43
CA CYS A 14 3.91 5.06 -6.51
C CYS A 14 5.44 5.04 -6.65
N LEU A 15 6.03 6.04 -7.31
CA LEU A 15 7.48 6.18 -7.43
C LEU A 15 8.12 6.54 -6.09
N PHE A 16 7.49 7.41 -5.29
CA PHE A 16 7.94 7.67 -3.91
C PHE A 16 7.90 6.40 -3.05
N GLN A 17 6.86 5.58 -3.16
CA GLN A 17 6.80 4.29 -2.47
C GLN A 17 7.96 3.37 -2.88
N ALA A 18 8.30 3.32 -4.18
CA ALA A 18 9.42 2.52 -4.67
C ALA A 18 10.77 3.04 -4.16
N ILE A 19 10.96 4.36 -4.10
CA ILE A 19 12.17 4.99 -3.54
C ILE A 19 12.35 4.61 -2.08
N VAL A 20 11.28 4.40 -1.31
CA VAL A 20 11.39 3.95 0.09
C VAL A 20 11.60 2.43 0.17
N ALA A 21 10.84 1.65 -0.60
CA ALA A 21 10.87 0.19 -0.53
C ALA A 21 12.21 -0.39 -1.03
N PHE A 22 12.75 0.15 -2.13
CA PHE A 22 13.99 -0.36 -2.75
C PHE A 22 15.21 -0.36 -1.82
N PRO A 23 15.64 0.77 -1.22
CA PRO A 23 16.76 0.77 -0.29
C PRO A 23 16.47 -0.06 0.95
N THR A 24 15.21 -0.10 1.41
CA THR A 24 14.81 -0.94 2.55
C THR A 24 15.11 -2.41 2.29
N ILE A 25 14.80 -2.92 1.10
CA ILE A 25 15.14 -4.30 0.68
C ILE A 25 16.66 -4.51 0.67
N LEU A 26 17.42 -3.57 0.10
CA LEU A 26 18.87 -3.71 -0.01
C LEU A 26 19.55 -3.76 1.36
N PHE A 27 19.25 -2.80 2.24
CA PHE A 27 19.85 -2.73 3.58
C PHE A 27 19.43 -3.90 4.48
N LEU A 28 18.15 -4.29 4.45
CA LEU A 28 17.71 -5.43 5.25
C LEU A 28 18.24 -6.75 4.69
N GLY A 29 18.33 -6.88 3.36
CA GLY A 29 18.89 -8.06 2.70
C GLY A 29 20.37 -8.26 3.04
N THR A 30 21.17 -7.19 3.11
CA THR A 30 22.57 -7.29 3.55
C THR A 30 22.67 -7.72 5.01
N TRP A 31 21.81 -7.21 5.90
CA TRP A 31 21.79 -7.63 7.30
C TRP A 31 21.35 -9.09 7.48
N VAL A 32 20.43 -9.59 6.66
CA VAL A 32 20.07 -11.02 6.64
C VAL A 32 21.30 -11.87 6.32
N TRP A 33 22.10 -11.44 5.35
CA TRP A 33 23.32 -12.14 4.96
C TRP A 33 24.39 -12.14 6.06
N GLU A 34 24.60 -10.99 6.70
CA GLU A 34 25.52 -10.84 7.83
C GLU A 34 25.11 -11.74 9.01
N GLU A 35 23.83 -11.79 9.37
CA GLU A 35 23.33 -12.64 10.46
C GLU A 35 23.57 -14.14 10.20
N ILE A 36 23.44 -14.60 8.95
CA ILE A 36 23.77 -15.98 8.57
C ILE A 36 25.27 -16.25 8.71
N MET A 37 26.10 -15.33 8.20
CA MET A 37 27.53 -15.58 8.03
C MET A 37 28.36 -15.33 9.30
N GLU A 38 27.95 -14.38 10.14
CA GLU A 38 28.75 -13.89 11.26
C GLU A 38 28.23 -14.38 12.63
N TYR A 39 26.91 -14.50 12.81
CA TYR A 39 26.30 -14.76 14.13
C TYR A 39 25.68 -16.17 14.29
N GLY A 40 25.45 -16.90 13.19
CA GLY A 40 24.96 -18.28 13.20
C GLY A 40 23.70 -18.47 14.07
N TYR A 41 23.72 -19.45 14.98
CA TYR A 41 22.56 -19.78 15.84
C TYR A 41 22.18 -18.70 16.86
N THR A 42 23.09 -17.77 17.20
CA THR A 42 22.81 -16.74 18.21
C THR A 42 21.99 -15.57 17.68
N GLY A 43 21.93 -15.41 16.35
CA GLY A 43 21.26 -14.31 15.64
C GLY A 43 19.87 -14.64 15.09
N ILE A 44 19.31 -15.82 15.38
CA ILE A 44 18.05 -16.31 14.74
C ILE A 44 16.91 -15.30 14.81
N TYR A 45 16.74 -14.59 15.93
CA TYR A 45 15.72 -13.56 16.06
C TYR A 45 15.93 -12.40 15.08
N ASN A 46 17.15 -11.85 15.01
CA ASN A 46 17.49 -10.76 14.10
C ASN A 46 17.41 -11.21 12.64
N PHE A 47 17.85 -12.44 12.35
CA PHE A 47 17.70 -13.05 11.03
C PHE A 47 16.23 -13.07 10.59
N ILE A 48 15.32 -13.63 11.40
CA ILE A 48 13.89 -13.69 11.08
C ILE A 48 13.31 -12.28 10.92
N LYS A 49 13.68 -11.35 11.81
CA LYS A 49 13.24 -9.95 11.75
C LYS A 49 13.66 -9.28 10.45
N HIS A 50 14.94 -9.32 10.08
CA HIS A 50 15.44 -8.68 8.87
C HIS A 50 14.88 -9.35 7.61
N LEU A 51 14.72 -10.67 7.63
CA LEU A 51 14.12 -11.43 6.54
C LEU A 51 12.65 -11.05 6.33
N ALA A 52 11.84 -11.05 7.37
CA ALA A 52 10.43 -10.69 7.29
C ALA A 52 10.21 -9.25 6.81
N LEU A 53 10.97 -8.29 7.37
CA LEU A 53 10.89 -6.89 6.96
C LEU A 53 11.35 -6.71 5.50
N SER A 54 12.36 -7.45 5.05
CA SER A 54 12.82 -7.44 3.66
C SER A 54 11.74 -8.00 2.72
N PHE A 55 11.08 -9.10 3.11
CA PHE A 55 9.97 -9.68 2.33
C PHE A 55 8.78 -8.73 2.22
N PHE A 56 8.42 -8.00 3.28
CA PHE A 56 7.35 -7.01 3.21
C PHE A 56 7.70 -5.86 2.25
N ALA A 57 8.93 -5.35 2.32
CA ALA A 57 9.40 -4.32 1.40
C ALA A 57 9.47 -4.83 -0.05
N ALA A 58 9.92 -6.07 -0.27
CA ALA A 58 9.94 -6.72 -1.58
C ALA A 58 8.52 -6.90 -2.13
N GLY A 59 7.55 -7.30 -1.29
CA GLY A 59 6.15 -7.39 -1.68
C GLY A 59 5.57 -6.05 -2.12
N ILE A 60 5.88 -4.95 -1.42
CA ILE A 60 5.48 -3.60 -1.82
C ILE A 60 6.07 -3.24 -3.19
N LEU A 61 7.37 -3.46 -3.38
CA LEU A 61 8.06 -3.15 -4.63
C LEU A 61 7.55 -4.00 -5.80
N PHE A 62 7.27 -5.28 -5.56
CA PHE A 62 6.63 -6.17 -6.53
C PHE A 62 5.26 -5.64 -6.97
N ILE A 63 4.41 -5.22 -6.03
CA ILE A 63 3.10 -4.64 -6.36
C ILE A 63 3.27 -3.38 -7.23
N ILE A 64 4.22 -2.50 -6.90
CA ILE A 64 4.47 -1.28 -7.69
C ILE A 64 4.91 -1.62 -9.12
N ILE A 65 5.80 -2.60 -9.28
CA ILE A 65 6.24 -3.09 -10.58
C ILE A 65 5.05 -3.62 -11.39
N VAL A 66 4.23 -4.48 -10.77
CA VAL A 66 3.06 -5.07 -11.43
C VAL A 66 2.06 -3.98 -11.86
N GLN A 67 1.78 -3.00 -11.01
CA GLN A 67 0.93 -1.84 -11.31
C GLN A 67 1.52 -0.94 -12.41
N ARG A 68 2.86 -0.89 -12.56
CA ARG A 68 3.52 -0.08 -13.60
C ARG A 68 3.37 -0.68 -14.99
N TYR A 69 3.42 -2.00 -15.11
CA TYR A 69 3.40 -2.70 -16.39
C TYR A 69 2.00 -3.08 -16.89
N ASN A 70 0.99 -3.06 -16.02
CA ASN A 70 -0.35 -3.52 -16.37
C ASN A 70 -1.42 -2.45 -16.06
N PRO A 71 -2.28 -2.11 -17.03
CA PRO A 71 -3.44 -1.26 -16.75
C PRO A 71 -4.50 -2.10 -16.00
N PHE A 72 -4.77 -1.74 -14.75
CA PHE A 72 -5.77 -2.42 -13.92
C PHE A 72 -7.07 -1.62 -13.79
N THR A 73 -8.16 -2.34 -13.55
CA THR A 73 -9.45 -1.72 -13.20
C THR A 73 -9.35 -1.03 -11.83
N PRO A 74 -10.16 0.02 -11.56
CA PRO A 74 -10.10 0.78 -10.31
C PRO A 74 -10.23 -0.09 -9.04
N LEU A 75 -11.02 -1.17 -9.11
CA LEU A 75 -11.21 -2.10 -8.00
C LEU A 75 -9.94 -2.91 -7.71
N ILE A 76 -9.25 -3.39 -8.75
CA ILE A 76 -7.99 -4.12 -8.60
C ILE A 76 -6.89 -3.18 -8.09
N THR A 77 -6.82 -1.96 -8.62
CA THR A 77 -5.90 -0.92 -8.13
C THR A 77 -6.11 -0.66 -6.64
N LEU A 78 -7.36 -0.49 -6.18
CA LEU A 78 -7.66 -0.31 -4.76
C LEU A 78 -7.18 -1.51 -3.91
N ARG A 79 -7.38 -2.75 -4.37
CA ARG A 79 -6.90 -3.95 -3.65
C ARG A 79 -5.37 -3.95 -3.51
N PHE A 80 -4.65 -3.54 -4.55
CA PHE A 80 -3.20 -3.39 -4.48
C PHE A 80 -2.76 -2.27 -3.53
N GLU A 81 -3.47 -1.13 -3.51
CA GLU A 81 -3.19 -0.05 -2.54
C GLU A 81 -3.41 -0.51 -1.09
N ILE A 82 -4.49 -1.28 -0.85
CA ILE A 82 -4.74 -1.92 0.45
C ILE A 82 -3.61 -2.87 0.80
N ALA A 83 -3.22 -3.76 -0.11
CA ALA A 83 -2.14 -4.71 0.13
C ALA A 83 -0.81 -4.02 0.48
N LYS A 84 -0.41 -2.99 -0.26
CA LYS A 84 0.80 -2.19 0.06
C LYS A 84 0.71 -1.56 1.44
N SER A 85 -0.43 -0.95 1.76
CA SER A 85 -0.65 -0.29 3.05
C SER A 85 -0.65 -1.27 4.21
N THR A 86 -1.19 -2.48 4.02
CA THR A 86 -1.14 -3.56 5.01
C THR A 86 0.28 -4.06 5.23
N LEU A 87 1.08 -4.24 4.17
CA LEU A 87 2.49 -4.63 4.30
C LEU A 87 3.33 -3.56 5.01
N ALA A 88 3.11 -2.29 4.68
CA ALA A 88 3.75 -1.18 5.37
C ALA A 88 3.29 -1.08 6.84
N GLY A 89 2.01 -1.33 7.10
CA GLY A 89 1.46 -1.38 8.46
C GLY A 89 1.99 -2.56 9.28
N ALA A 90 2.19 -3.73 8.66
CA ALA A 90 2.82 -4.89 9.29
C ALA A 90 4.28 -4.62 9.65
N THR A 91 5.02 -3.94 8.76
CA THR A 91 6.39 -3.47 9.00
C THR A 91 6.43 -2.54 10.22
N TRP A 92 5.54 -1.55 10.25
CA TRP A 92 5.42 -0.63 11.39
C TRP A 92 5.06 -1.34 12.69
N LEU A 93 4.05 -2.22 12.67
CA LEU A 93 3.59 -2.96 13.84
C LEU A 93 4.72 -3.84 14.40
N TRP A 94 5.49 -4.48 13.53
CA TRP A 94 6.64 -5.27 13.95
C TRP A 94 7.70 -4.41 14.63
N LEU A 95 8.04 -3.23 14.06
CA LEU A 95 8.99 -2.29 14.67
C LEU A 95 8.49 -1.72 16.00
N LEU A 96 7.18 -1.49 16.13
CA LEU A 96 6.55 -1.08 17.37
C LEU A 96 6.67 -2.16 18.44
N LEU A 97 6.34 -3.40 18.10
CA LEU A 97 6.47 -4.54 19.01
C LEU A 97 7.93 -4.76 19.43
N ASP A 98 8.87 -4.65 18.49
CA ASP A 98 10.31 -4.72 18.75
C ASP A 98 10.80 -3.57 19.66
N SER A 99 10.23 -2.38 19.52
CA SER A 99 10.53 -1.24 20.40
C SER A 99 9.98 -1.41 21.83
N ILE A 100 8.86 -2.12 21.99
CA ILE A 100 8.21 -2.35 23.30
C ILE A 100 8.83 -3.56 24.00
N PHE A 101 8.98 -4.67 23.29
CA PHE A 101 9.34 -5.98 23.84
C PHE A 101 10.80 -6.40 23.59
N GLY A 102 11.56 -5.66 22.79
CA GLY A 102 12.95 -5.98 22.48
C GLY A 102 13.82 -6.02 23.74
N LYS A 103 14.23 -7.23 24.16
CA LYS A 103 15.20 -7.42 25.24
C LYS A 103 16.59 -7.02 24.73
N ALA A 104 17.05 -5.83 25.11
CA ALA A 104 18.46 -5.49 24.96
C ALA A 104 19.27 -6.21 26.07
N PRO A 105 20.32 -6.97 25.76
CA PRO A 105 21.28 -7.39 26.78
C PRO A 105 21.87 -6.14 27.48
N PRO A 106 22.29 -6.25 28.75
CA PRO A 106 22.54 -5.10 29.64
C PRO A 106 23.61 -4.10 29.13
N TYR A 107 24.41 -4.47 28.14
CA TYR A 107 25.43 -3.61 27.52
C TYR A 107 24.90 -2.63 26.43
N TYR A 108 23.61 -2.70 26.03
CA TYR A 108 23.08 -1.95 24.88
C TYR A 108 21.89 -1.02 25.19
N TYR A 109 22.00 -0.17 26.22
CA TYR A 109 21.01 0.89 26.50
C TYR A 109 20.78 1.87 25.31
N PHE A 110 21.75 2.01 24.40
CA PHE A 110 21.63 2.85 23.20
C PHE A 110 20.64 2.31 22.14
N ASN A 111 20.40 0.99 22.08
CA ASN A 111 19.57 0.40 21.03
C ASN A 111 18.07 0.68 21.19
N ARG A 112 17.59 0.93 22.41
CA ARG A 112 16.16 1.20 22.63
C ARG A 112 15.69 2.50 21.99
N ARG A 113 16.51 3.57 22.05
CA ARG A 113 16.20 4.84 21.37
C ARG A 113 16.20 4.69 19.85
N ALA A 114 17.13 3.91 19.31
CA ALA A 114 17.20 3.66 17.87
C ALA A 114 15.95 2.91 17.36
N ASN A 115 15.43 1.93 18.11
CA ASN A 115 14.21 1.21 17.74
C ASN A 115 12.96 2.09 17.80
N ILE A 116 12.86 2.98 18.79
CA ILE A 116 11.78 3.98 18.87
C ILE A 116 11.82 4.91 17.65
N VAL A 117 13.00 5.41 17.28
CA VAL A 117 13.17 6.29 16.11
C VAL A 117 12.81 5.56 14.81
N LYS A 118 13.23 4.30 14.63
CA LYS A 118 12.84 3.47 13.48
C LYS A 118 11.32 3.31 13.40
N CYS A 119 10.66 3.04 14.53
CA CYS A 119 9.21 2.96 14.62
C CYS A 119 8.53 4.30 14.29
N ALA A 120 9.03 5.42 14.80
CA ALA A 120 8.51 6.75 14.54
C ALA A 120 8.66 7.16 13.07
N ILE A 121 9.80 6.89 12.44
CA ILE A 121 10.00 7.12 11.01
C ILE A 121 9.04 6.24 10.21
N SER A 122 8.89 4.97 10.58
CA SER A 122 8.01 4.03 9.89
C SER A 122 6.54 4.47 9.92
N VAL A 123 6.03 5.01 11.03
CA VAL A 123 4.65 5.53 11.07
C VAL A 123 4.47 6.77 10.21
N LEU A 124 5.47 7.67 10.18
CA LEU A 124 5.42 8.86 9.33
C LEU A 124 5.39 8.46 7.85
N VAL A 125 6.24 7.51 7.45
CA VAL A 125 6.22 6.95 6.09
C VAL A 125 4.85 6.35 5.76
N LEU A 126 4.26 5.59 6.69
CA LEU A 126 2.93 5.00 6.49
C LEU A 126 1.88 6.08 6.22
N ILE A 127 1.83 7.12 7.05
CA ILE A 127 0.84 8.20 6.99
C ILE A 127 1.04 9.10 5.77
N PHE A 128 2.28 9.46 5.42
CA PHE A 128 2.57 10.42 4.36
C PHE A 128 2.77 9.80 2.98
N VAL A 129 3.10 8.50 2.89
CA VAL A 129 3.45 7.85 1.63
C VAL A 129 2.45 6.77 1.22
N PHE A 130 1.89 6.00 2.16
CA PHE A 130 0.98 4.89 1.84
C PHE A 130 -0.50 5.25 1.98
N PHE A 131 -0.87 5.96 3.05
CA PHE A 131 -2.26 6.38 3.25
C PHE A 131 -2.81 7.30 2.13
N PRO A 132 -2.04 8.26 1.57
CA PRO A 132 -2.55 9.12 0.52
C PRO A 132 -2.89 8.35 -0.76
N THR A 133 -2.11 7.32 -1.12
CA THR A 133 -2.42 6.50 -2.31
C THR A 133 -3.62 5.60 -2.08
N LEU A 134 -3.80 5.09 -0.86
CA LEU A 134 -4.98 4.33 -0.48
C LEU A 134 -6.27 5.16 -0.53
N VAL A 135 -6.25 6.36 0.06
CA VAL A 135 -7.37 7.31 0.01
C VAL A 135 -7.67 7.68 -1.44
N TYR A 136 -6.64 7.96 -2.23
CA TYR A 136 -6.81 8.29 -3.64
C TYR A 136 -7.44 7.13 -4.44
N GLY A 137 -6.96 5.90 -4.26
CA GLY A 137 -7.55 4.72 -4.89
C GLY A 137 -9.01 4.51 -4.49
N TYR A 138 -9.36 4.81 -3.23
CA TYR A 138 -10.73 4.72 -2.74
C TYR A 138 -11.65 5.77 -3.39
N LEU A 139 -11.19 7.02 -3.47
CA LEU A 139 -11.92 8.09 -4.15
C LEU A 139 -12.14 7.78 -5.63
N LEU A 140 -11.10 7.28 -6.31
CA LEU A 140 -11.19 6.92 -7.74
C LEU A 140 -12.23 5.83 -7.99
N LYS A 141 -12.26 4.79 -7.13
CA LYS A 141 -13.29 3.76 -7.20
C LYS A 141 -14.70 4.35 -6.99
N ASN A 142 -14.89 5.16 -5.94
CA ASN A 142 -16.19 5.75 -5.64
C ASN A 142 -16.70 6.66 -6.75
N HIS A 143 -15.82 7.41 -7.41
CA HIS A 143 -16.19 8.24 -8.57
C HIS A 143 -16.58 7.37 -9.77
N GLY A 144 -15.83 6.29 -10.04
CA GLY A 144 -16.18 5.33 -11.10
C GLY A 144 -17.52 4.63 -10.87
N ASP A 145 -17.81 4.24 -9.63
CA ASP A 145 -19.08 3.59 -9.26
C ASP A 145 -20.26 4.56 -9.39
N LYS A 146 -20.10 5.84 -9.00
CA LYS A 146 -21.13 6.87 -9.17
C LYS A 146 -21.47 7.12 -10.64
N VAL A 147 -20.45 7.25 -11.50
CA VAL A 147 -20.66 7.46 -12.95
C VAL A 147 -21.32 6.24 -13.61
N ARG A 148 -20.90 5.02 -13.26
CA ARG A 148 -21.56 3.80 -13.78
C ARG A 148 -23.01 3.68 -13.33
N ASN A 149 -23.30 4.00 -12.07
CA ASN A 149 -24.66 3.93 -11.55
C ASN A 149 -25.56 5.00 -12.18
N PHE A 150 -25.06 6.22 -12.37
CA PHE A 150 -25.80 7.29 -13.03
C PHE A 150 -26.13 6.96 -14.49
N GLY A 151 -25.14 6.49 -15.27
CA GLY A 151 -25.37 6.07 -16.66
C GLY A 151 -26.33 4.88 -16.77
N ARG A 152 -26.29 3.93 -15.82
CA ARG A 152 -27.25 2.81 -15.77
C ARG A 152 -28.66 3.26 -15.39
N THR A 153 -28.79 4.28 -14.55
CA THR A 153 -30.09 4.87 -14.22
C THR A 153 -30.67 5.59 -15.43
N GLU A 154 -29.88 6.40 -16.14
CA GLU A 154 -30.34 7.07 -17.37
C GLU A 154 -30.68 6.07 -18.49
N GLU A 155 -29.88 5.04 -18.72
CA GLU A 155 -30.17 4.01 -19.73
C GLU A 155 -31.45 3.20 -19.40
N ASN A 156 -31.70 2.94 -18.12
CA ASN A 156 -32.95 2.33 -17.67
C ASN A 156 -34.15 3.29 -17.77
N ASP A 157 -33.96 4.59 -17.56
CA ASP A 157 -35.03 5.59 -17.67
C ASP A 157 -35.41 5.83 -19.15
N VAL A 158 -34.43 5.86 -20.06
CA VAL A 158 -34.69 5.97 -21.50
C VAL A 158 -35.38 4.72 -22.04
N THR A 159 -34.94 3.52 -21.65
CA THR A 159 -35.59 2.27 -22.07
C THR A 159 -36.96 2.05 -21.43
N SER A 160 -37.22 2.63 -20.25
CA SER A 160 -38.56 2.64 -19.63
C SER A 160 -39.48 3.67 -20.28
N SER A 161 -38.97 4.85 -20.65
CA SER A 161 -39.73 5.92 -21.31
C SER A 161 -40.07 5.59 -22.77
N GLU A 162 -39.26 4.81 -23.49
CA GLU A 162 -39.61 4.28 -24.82
C GLU A 162 -40.71 3.20 -24.78
N ARG A 163 -41.09 2.72 -23.58
CA ARG A 163 -42.12 1.69 -23.37
C ARG A 163 -43.39 2.22 -22.70
N ASP A 164 -43.60 3.53 -22.68
CA ASP A 164 -44.93 4.06 -22.35
C ASP A 164 -45.84 3.93 -23.59
N PRO A 165 -46.87 3.06 -23.56
CA PRO A 165 -47.83 3.00 -24.65
C PRO A 165 -48.64 4.30 -24.69
N LEU A 166 -48.66 4.96 -25.86
CA LEU A 166 -49.58 6.04 -26.22
C LEU A 166 -51.03 5.52 -26.28
N LEU A 167 -51.59 5.12 -25.15
CA LEU A 167 -52.99 4.72 -25.02
C LEU A 167 -53.59 5.41 -23.81
N GLY A 168 -54.08 6.64 -24.03
CA GLY A 168 -54.73 7.39 -22.97
C GLY A 168 -55.26 8.77 -23.37
N SER A 169 -55.88 8.93 -24.54
CA SER A 169 -56.95 9.93 -24.73
C SER A 169 -57.66 9.75 -26.08
N SER A 170 -58.55 8.76 -26.12
CA SER A 170 -59.69 8.79 -27.04
C SER A 170 -60.92 8.34 -26.26
N VAL A 171 -61.57 9.28 -25.58
CA VAL A 171 -63.03 9.51 -25.58
C VAL A 171 -63.25 10.96 -25.21
#